data_AF-A0A167A8T7-F1
#
_entry.id   AF-A0A167A8T7-F1
#
_cell.length_a   1.000
_cell.length_b   1.000
_cell.length_c   1.000
_cell.angle_alpha   90.00
_cell.angle_beta   90.00
_cell.angle_gamma   90.00
#
_symmetry.space_group_name_H-M   'P 1'
#
loop_
_entity.id
_entity.type
_entity.pdbx_description
1 polymer ?
#
loop_
_entity_poly.entity_id
_entity_poly.type
_entity_poly.pdbx_seq_one_letter_code
_entity_poly.pdbx_strand_id
1 'polypeptide(L)'
;MRATPTKARRQSGFTLLEVLVAVTILAVAMGAIIKVASENARNAAYLRDRTHAHWVASNVMARYRAGMEEPARGTRRGAVIMAEREWYWEVEIQPRDLDVAGYTLGAVPRIQVTVRAEDDPGTPYLARLTGFLNP
;
A
#
# COMPACT_ATOMS: atom_id res chain seq x y z
N MET A 1 -48.00 56.36 -42.38
CA MET A 1 -47.63 55.64 -41.15
C MET A 1 -46.77 54.44 -41.56
N ARG A 2 -45.44 54.49 -41.40
CA ARG A 2 -44.52 53.41 -41.82
C ARG A 2 -44.26 52.49 -40.63
N ALA A 3 -44.57 51.19 -40.78
CA ALA A 3 -44.23 50.18 -39.79
C ALA A 3 -42.75 49.81 -39.91
N THR A 4 -42.03 49.91 -38.79
CA THR A 4 -40.61 49.53 -38.68
C THR A 4 -40.52 48.01 -38.56
N PRO A 5 -39.76 47.30 -39.42
CA PRO A 5 -39.66 45.85 -39.33
C PRO A 5 -38.80 45.45 -38.12
N THR A 6 -39.37 44.70 -37.19
CA THR A 6 -38.66 44.09 -36.06
C THR A 6 -37.77 42.96 -36.58
N LYS A 7 -36.45 43.10 -36.43
CA LYS A 7 -35.46 42.11 -36.86
C LYS A 7 -35.66 40.81 -36.08
N ALA A 8 -36.21 39.77 -36.72
CA ALA A 8 -36.34 38.46 -36.10
C ALA A 8 -34.96 37.92 -35.71
N ARG A 9 -34.77 37.63 -34.41
CA ARG A 9 -33.54 37.01 -33.90
C ARG A 9 -33.43 35.62 -34.53
N ARG A 10 -32.42 35.39 -35.37
CA ARG A 10 -32.12 34.05 -35.89
C ARG A 10 -31.73 33.17 -34.69
N GLN A 11 -32.52 32.15 -34.40
CA GLN A 11 -32.12 31.11 -33.45
C GLN A 11 -30.98 30.31 -34.08
N SER A 12 -29.77 30.41 -33.53
CA SER A 12 -28.67 29.53 -33.87
C SER A 12 -28.89 28.19 -33.16
N GLY A 13 -29.34 27.18 -33.90
CA GLY A 13 -29.36 25.81 -33.41
C GLY A 13 -27.94 25.24 -33.35
N PHE A 14 -27.72 24.28 -32.46
CA PHE A 14 -26.47 23.52 -32.38
C PHE A 14 -26.27 22.67 -33.65
N THR A 15 -25.05 22.65 -34.16
CA THR A 15 -24.70 21.77 -35.28
C THR A 15 -24.49 20.33 -34.80
N LEU A 16 -24.70 19.35 -35.68
CA LEU A 16 -24.40 17.94 -35.40
C LEU A 16 -22.90 17.72 -35.08
N LEU A 17 -22.04 18.55 -35.68
CA LEU A 17 -20.60 18.58 -35.42
C LEU A 17 -20.28 19.01 -33.98
N GLU A 18 -20.93 20.05 -33.45
CA GLU A 18 -20.70 20.49 -32.07
C GLU A 18 -21.09 19.43 -31.05
N VAL A 19 -22.22 18.74 -31.24
CA VAL A 19 -22.63 17.66 -30.34
C VAL A 19 -21.62 16.50 -30.40
N LEU A 20 -21.15 16.14 -31.60
CA LEU A 20 -20.13 15.11 -31.77
C LEU A 20 -18.82 15.48 -31.07
N VAL A 21 -18.36 16.72 -31.25
CA VAL A 21 -17.15 17.25 -30.62
C VAL A 21 -17.32 17.29 -29.09
N ALA A 22 -18.46 17.75 -28.59
CA ALA A 22 -18.75 17.80 -27.16
C ALA A 22 -18.75 16.40 -26.52
N VAL A 23 -19.42 15.42 -27.15
CA VAL A 23 -19.41 14.03 -26.68
C VAL A 23 -18.00 13.44 -26.74
N THR A 24 -17.22 13.76 -27.78
CA THR A 24 -15.84 13.29 -27.90
C THR A 24 -14.96 13.83 -26.76
N ILE A 25 -15.02 15.13 -26.50
CA ILE A 25 -14.29 15.75 -25.38
C ILE A 25 -14.73 15.15 -24.04
N LEU A 26 -16.04 14.97 -23.85
CA LEU A 26 -16.60 14.37 -22.65
C LEU A 26 -16.11 12.94 -22.46
N ALA A 27 -16.12 12.12 -23.51
CA ALA A 27 -15.66 10.73 -23.47
C ALA A 27 -14.18 10.65 -23.07
N VAL A 28 -13.33 11.51 -23.63
CA VAL A 28 -11.89 11.59 -23.27
C VAL A 28 -11.73 12.01 -21.80
N ALA A 29 -12.46 13.02 -21.35
CA ALA A 29 -12.41 13.48 -19.97
C ALA A 29 -12.85 12.39 -18.97
N MET A 30 -13.94 11.68 -19.27
CA MET A 30 -14.40 10.55 -18.46
C MET A 30 -13.38 9.40 -18.43
N GLY A 31 -12.75 9.09 -19.58
CA GLY A 31 -11.67 8.10 -19.62
C GLY A 31 -10.51 8.44 -18.70
N ALA A 32 -10.10 9.71 -18.66
CA ALA A 32 -9.08 10.19 -17.73
C ALA A 32 -9.50 10.04 -16.27
N ILE A 33 -10.75 10.40 -15.93
CA ILE A 33 -11.29 10.25 -14.57
C ILE A 33 -11.31 8.79 -14.13
N ILE A 34 -11.79 7.88 -14.98
CA ILE A 34 -11.85 6.43 -14.68
C ILE A 34 -10.44 5.88 -14.43
N LYS A 35 -9.46 6.30 -15.24
CA LYS A 35 -8.06 5.91 -15.05
C LYS A 35 -7.55 6.33 -13.67
N VAL A 36 -7.74 7.59 -13.30
CA VAL A 36 -7.33 8.13 -11.99
C VAL A 36 -8.06 7.43 -10.84
N ALA A 37 -9.38 7.22 -10.96
CA ALA A 37 -10.15 6.50 -9.94
C ALA A 37 -9.63 5.07 -9.76
N SER A 38 -9.30 4.38 -10.86
CA SER A 38 -8.75 3.03 -10.82
C SER A 38 -7.35 2.99 -10.20
N GLU A 39 -6.50 3.97 -10.49
CA GLU A 39 -5.18 4.13 -9.86
C GLU A 39 -5.31 4.36 -8.35
N ASN A 40 -6.23 5.24 -7.94
CA ASN A 40 -6.52 5.51 -6.53
C ASN A 40 -7.04 4.27 -5.79
N ALA A 41 -7.95 3.51 -6.41
CA ALA A 41 -8.45 2.26 -5.82
C ALA A 41 -7.33 1.22 -5.63
N ARG A 42 -6.44 1.07 -6.61
CA ARG A 42 -5.26 0.19 -6.48
C ARG A 42 -4.31 0.66 -5.39
N ASN A 43 -4.07 1.96 -5.29
CA ASN A 43 -3.20 2.51 -4.24
C ASN A 43 -3.81 2.32 -2.85
N ALA A 44 -5.11 2.54 -2.69
CA ALA A 44 -5.82 2.28 -1.44
C ALA A 44 -5.73 0.81 -1.02
N ALA A 45 -5.92 -0.12 -1.95
CA ALA A 45 -5.76 -1.55 -1.69
C ALA A 45 -4.32 -1.90 -1.27
N TYR A 46 -3.32 -1.35 -1.97
CA TYR A 46 -1.91 -1.55 -1.64
C TYR A 46 -1.56 -1.04 -0.23
N LEU A 47 -2.01 0.17 0.14
CA LEU A 47 -1.78 0.72 1.47
C LEU A 47 -2.45 -0.13 2.57
N ARG A 48 -3.70 -0.57 2.33
CA ARG A 48 -4.40 -1.49 3.24
C ARG A 48 -3.59 -2.78 3.45
N ASP A 49 -3.08 -3.38 2.38
CA ASP A 49 -2.28 -4.61 2.44
C ASP A 49 -0.98 -4.38 3.22
N ARG A 50 -0.32 -3.23 3.06
CA ARG A 50 0.86 -2.88 3.89
C ARG A 50 0.50 -2.73 5.37
N THR A 51 -0.64 -2.15 5.69
CA THR A 51 -1.13 -2.03 7.08
C THR A 51 -1.38 -3.41 7.70
N HIS A 52 -2.06 -4.32 7.01
CA HIS A 52 -2.29 -5.67 7.51
C HIS A 52 -0.98 -6.46 7.66
N ALA A 53 -0.07 -6.39 6.69
CA ALA A 53 1.25 -7.00 6.80
C ALA A 53 2.05 -6.45 8.00
N HIS A 54 1.90 -5.14 8.30
CA HIS A 54 2.54 -4.52 9.45
C HIS A 54 1.94 -5.01 10.78
N TRP A 55 0.63 -5.22 10.86
CA TRP A 55 -0.01 -5.82 12.05
C TRP A 55 0.43 -7.27 12.23
N VAL A 56 0.54 -8.06 11.15
CA VAL A 56 1.12 -9.41 11.20
C VAL A 56 2.55 -9.36 11.74
N ALA A 57 3.40 -8.49 11.19
CA ALA A 57 4.78 -8.34 11.64
C ALA A 57 4.86 -7.94 13.12
N SER A 58 3.97 -7.03 13.55
CA SER A 58 3.90 -6.55 14.93
C SER A 58 3.47 -7.65 15.90
N ASN A 59 2.49 -8.46 15.51
CA ASN A 59 2.05 -9.60 16.31
C ASN A 59 3.15 -10.64 16.45
N VAL A 60 3.84 -10.99 15.35
CA VAL A 60 4.98 -11.90 15.38
C VAL A 60 6.08 -11.36 16.29
N MET A 61 6.48 -10.09 16.13
CA MET A 61 7.46 -9.44 17.01
C MET A 61 7.04 -9.47 18.49
N ALA A 62 5.75 -9.23 18.76
CA ALA A 62 5.21 -9.28 20.11
C ALA A 62 5.32 -10.67 20.73
N ARG A 63 5.18 -11.76 19.96
CA ARG A 63 5.37 -13.13 20.47
C ARG A 63 6.78 -13.37 20.98
N TYR A 64 7.79 -12.92 20.24
CA TYR A 64 9.19 -13.01 20.69
C TYR A 64 9.44 -12.14 21.92
N ARG A 65 8.94 -10.90 21.94
CA ARG A 65 9.10 -9.99 23.09
C ARG A 65 8.39 -10.47 24.35
N ALA A 66 7.27 -11.16 24.22
CA ALA A 66 6.52 -11.73 25.32
C ALA A 66 7.09 -13.07 25.83
N GLY A 67 8.18 -13.58 25.22
CA GLY A 67 8.75 -14.88 25.58
C GLY A 67 7.91 -16.09 25.16
N MET A 68 6.92 -15.90 24.29
CA MET A 68 6.10 -16.99 23.74
C MET A 68 6.86 -17.82 22.70
N GLU A 69 7.85 -17.21 22.04
CA GLU A 69 8.78 -17.89 21.14
C GLU A 69 10.21 -17.68 21.62
N GLU A 70 11.01 -18.75 21.60
CA GLU A 70 12.42 -18.67 21.94
C GLU A 70 13.23 -17.99 20.83
N PRO A 71 14.03 -16.96 21.14
CA PRO A 71 14.83 -16.25 20.15
C PRO A 71 16.10 -17.03 19.77
N ALA A 72 15.93 -18.11 19.02
CA ALA A 72 17.05 -18.86 18.46
C ALA A 72 17.65 -18.12 17.24
N ARG A 73 18.98 -18.12 17.14
CA ARG A 73 19.70 -17.56 15.98
C ARG A 73 19.28 -18.22 14.67
N GLY A 74 19.30 -17.43 13.60
CA GLY A 74 18.98 -17.87 12.25
C GLY A 74 17.60 -17.41 11.79
N THR A 75 17.06 -18.10 10.78
CA THR A 75 15.83 -17.73 10.10
C THR A 75 14.72 -18.71 10.43
N ARG A 76 13.54 -18.20 10.78
CA ARG A 76 12.31 -18.96 10.98
C ARG A 76 11.22 -18.41 10.08
N ARG A 77 10.35 -19.28 9.58
CA ARG A 77 9.25 -18.91 8.70
C ARG A 77 7.95 -19.51 9.19
N GLY A 78 6.84 -18.90 8.81
CA GLY A 78 5.52 -19.48 8.99
C GLY A 78 4.47 -18.69 8.25
N ALA A 79 3.23 -19.16 8.36
CA ALA A 79 2.06 -18.50 7.80
C ALA A 79 1.08 -18.13 8.91
N VAL A 80 0.24 -17.13 8.66
CA VAL A 80 -0.87 -16.75 9.54
C VAL A 80 -2.00 -16.17 8.72
N ILE A 81 -3.24 -16.50 9.10
CA ILE A 81 -4.43 -15.90 8.50
C ILE A 81 -4.80 -14.63 9.29
N MET A 82 -4.94 -13.51 8.58
CA MET A 82 -5.43 -12.24 9.13
C MET A 82 -6.20 -11.48 8.05
N ALA A 83 -7.35 -10.91 8.42
CA ALA A 83 -8.24 -10.21 7.50
C ALA A 83 -8.61 -11.09 6.28
N GLU A 84 -9.01 -12.33 6.56
CA GLU A 84 -9.43 -13.34 5.55
C GLU A 84 -8.36 -13.69 4.50
N ARG A 85 -7.10 -13.34 4.77
CA ARG A 85 -5.96 -13.61 3.88
C ARG A 85 -4.84 -14.31 4.64
N GLU A 86 -4.18 -15.25 3.98
CA GLU A 86 -2.95 -15.86 4.49
C GLU A 86 -1.73 -14.98 4.21
N TRP A 87 -0.88 -14.84 5.22
CA TRP A 87 0.33 -14.02 5.19
C TRP A 87 1.53 -14.87 5.58
N TYR A 88 2.63 -14.72 4.85
CA TYR A 88 3.85 -15.47 5.07
C TYR A 88 4.88 -14.57 5.74
N TRP A 89 5.32 -14.96 6.93
CA TRP A 89 6.27 -14.19 7.70
C TRP A 89 7.61 -14.93 7.82
N GLU A 90 8.67 -14.15 7.91
CA GLU A 90 10.03 -14.62 8.15
C GLU A 90 10.64 -13.79 9.27
N VAL A 91 11.16 -14.48 10.29
CA VAL A 91 11.91 -13.91 11.39
C VAL A 91 13.37 -14.27 11.22
N GLU A 92 14.24 -13.27 11.24
CA GLU A 92 15.68 -13.43 11.23
C GLU A 92 16.27 -12.86 12.52
N ILE A 93 16.97 -13.70 13.28
CA ILE A 93 17.62 -13.33 14.54
C ILE A 93 19.12 -13.44 14.39
N GLN A 94 19.81 -12.31 14.54
CA GLN A 94 21.26 -12.23 14.47
C GLN A 94 21.81 -11.48 15.70
N PRO A 95 22.88 -11.97 16.33
CA PRO A 95 23.59 -11.18 17.33
C PRO A 95 24.17 -9.92 16.68
N ARG A 96 24.04 -8.78 17.35
CA ARG A 96 24.60 -7.50 16.91
C ARG A 96 25.31 -6.84 18.06
N ASP A 97 26.57 -6.48 17.83
CA ASP A 97 27.26 -5.54 18.70
C ASP A 97 26.64 -4.16 18.49
N LEU A 98 26.25 -3.53 19.60
CA LEU A 98 25.67 -2.19 19.59
C LEU A 98 26.70 -1.22 20.16
N ASP A 99 27.17 -0.32 19.30
CA ASP A 99 27.97 0.83 19.71
C ASP A 99 27.02 1.98 20.07
N VAL A 100 27.01 2.34 21.36
CA VAL A 100 26.22 3.47 21.87
C VAL A 100 27.15 4.38 22.64
N ALA A 101 27.36 5.60 22.12
CA ALA A 101 28.19 6.63 22.74
C ALA A 101 29.62 6.17 23.10
N GLY A 102 30.23 5.30 22.29
CA GLY A 102 31.58 4.79 22.51
C GLY A 102 31.67 3.58 23.45
N TYR A 103 30.53 3.02 23.86
CA TYR A 103 30.44 1.77 24.61
C TYR A 103 29.90 0.66 23.72
N THR A 104 30.66 -0.42 23.57
CA THR A 104 30.16 -1.66 22.94
C THR A 104 29.34 -2.44 23.96
N LEU A 105 28.02 -2.33 23.86
CA LEU A 105 27.11 -3.24 24.54
C LEU A 105 27.28 -4.61 23.87
N GLY A 106 27.47 -5.67 24.68
CA GLY A 106 27.66 -7.03 24.19
C GLY A 106 26.51 -7.49 23.28
N ALA A 107 26.72 -8.59 22.54
CA ALA A 107 25.85 -9.07 21.47
C ALA A 107 24.34 -9.06 21.82
N VAL A 108 23.64 -7.98 21.45
CA VAL A 108 22.19 -7.86 21.63
C VAL A 108 21.53 -8.57 20.45
N PRO A 109 20.59 -9.50 20.68
CA PRO A 109 19.88 -10.15 19.58
C PRO A 109 19.05 -9.13 18.81
N ARG A 110 19.40 -8.89 17.54
CA ARG A 110 18.57 -8.14 16.59
C ARG A 110 17.61 -9.12 15.95
N ILE A 111 16.32 -8.84 16.11
CA ILE A 111 15.24 -9.57 15.46
C ILE A 111 14.67 -8.73 14.32
N GLN A 112 14.57 -9.32 13.14
CA GLN A 112 13.95 -8.71 11.98
C GLN A 112 12.79 -9.59 11.51
N VAL A 113 11.59 -9.02 11.46
CA VAL A 113 10.39 -9.69 10.97
C VAL A 113 10.03 -9.09 9.62
N THR A 114 9.89 -9.93 8.60
CA THR A 114 9.39 -9.54 7.27
C THR A 114 8.11 -10.30 6.96
N VAL A 115 7.19 -9.65 6.25
CA VAL A 115 5.89 -10.25 5.90
C VAL A 115 5.62 -10.05 4.41
N ARG A 116 5.21 -11.13 3.76
CA ARG A 116 4.87 -11.22 2.34
C ARG A 116 3.43 -11.70 2.18
N ALA A 117 2.86 -11.34 1.03
CA ALA A 117 1.54 -11.75 0.60
C ALA A 117 1.49 -13.19 0.03
N GLU A 118 2.64 -13.73 -0.36
CA GLU A 118 2.78 -15.01 -1.06
C GLU A 118 3.96 -15.78 -0.48
N ASP A 119 3.92 -17.11 -0.57
CA ASP A 119 4.99 -18.02 -0.12
C ASP A 119 6.12 -18.13 -1.15
N ASP A 120 6.57 -16.98 -1.65
CA ASP A 120 7.69 -16.87 -2.57
C ASP A 120 8.74 -15.92 -1.98
N PRO A 121 9.97 -16.37 -1.70
CA PRO A 121 11.06 -15.51 -1.28
C PRO A 121 11.37 -14.35 -2.24
N GLY A 122 11.09 -14.52 -3.53
CA GLY A 122 11.24 -13.52 -4.58
C GLY A 122 10.21 -12.39 -4.51
N THR A 123 9.07 -12.63 -3.87
CA THR A 123 8.03 -11.62 -3.70
C THR A 123 8.49 -10.54 -2.71
N PRO A 124 8.37 -9.24 -3.06
CA PRO A 124 8.71 -8.15 -2.15
C PRO A 124 7.92 -8.23 -0.84
N TYR A 125 8.59 -7.96 0.28
CA TYR A 125 7.90 -7.83 1.56
C TYR A 125 7.04 -6.57 1.60
N LEU A 126 5.83 -6.71 2.14
CA LEU A 126 4.89 -5.60 2.35
C LEU A 126 5.14 -4.90 3.69
N ALA A 127 5.72 -5.60 4.65
CA ALA A 127 6.17 -5.04 5.92
C ALA A 127 7.52 -5.62 6.35
N ARG A 128 8.32 -4.78 7.02
CA ARG A 128 9.55 -5.14 7.71
C ARG A 128 9.60 -4.40 9.03
N LEU A 129 9.81 -5.13 10.13
CA LEU A 129 10.03 -4.59 11.46
C LEU A 129 11.36 -5.07 12.00
N THR A 130 12.17 -4.16 12.50
CA THR A 130 13.43 -4.48 13.17
C THR A 130 13.32 -4.09 14.63
N GLY A 131 13.72 -4.99 15.51
CA GLY A 131 13.75 -4.77 16.95
C GLY A 131 15.00 -5.41 17.56
N PHE A 132 15.19 -5.11 18.83
CA PHE A 132 16.18 -5.76 19.68
C PHE A 132 15.43 -6.47 20.81
N LEU A 133 15.96 -7.60 21.24
CA LEU A 133 15.45 -8.34 22.39
C LEU A 133 16.35 -8.08 23.59
N ASN A 134 15.75 -7.96 24.77
CA ASN A 134 16.52 -7.92 26.00
C ASN A 134 17.12 -9.31 26.26
N PRO A 135 18.33 -9.37 26.82
CA PRO A 135 18.95 -10.63 27.25
C PRO A 135 18.18 -11.29 28.40
#